data_AF-A0A846EDC2-F1
#
_entry.id   AF-A0A846EDC2-F1
#
_cell.length_a   1.000
_cell.length_b   1.000
_cell.length_c   1.000
_cell.angle_alpha   90.00
_cell.angle_beta   90.00
_cell.angle_gamma   90.00
#
_symmetry.space_group_name_H-M   'P 1'
#
loop_
_entity.id
_entity.type
_entity.pdbx_description
1 polymer ?
#
loop_
_entity_poly.entity_id
_entity_poly.type
_entity_poly.pdbx_seq_one_letter_code
_entity_poly.pdbx_strand_id
1 'polypeptide(L)'
;MNQGLSNFPDTQHSIDPAVLESLRVMLGNDEVIFAKVVQCYLEESPQLIQEISKSIHQQEAKNLAQTAHKLKSSSAAMGAMVIHNLCLKLENIGESGNLEGSVEQLYQLTQEFEKVETILQTKINNIQ
;
A
#
# COMPACT_ATOMS: atom_id res chain seq x y z
N MET A 1 -4.68 -23.49 29.02
CA MET A 1 -5.16 -22.17 29.48
C MET A 1 -4.50 -21.12 28.58
N ASN A 2 -5.33 -20.52 27.74
CA ASN A 2 -5.13 -19.37 26.85
C ASN A 2 -3.70 -18.97 26.47
N GLN A 3 -3.30 -19.33 25.25
CA GLN A 3 -2.27 -18.59 24.54
C GLN A 3 -2.84 -17.22 24.14
N GLY A 4 -2.22 -16.15 24.64
CA GLY A 4 -2.47 -14.81 24.16
C GLY A 4 -1.99 -14.71 22.72
N LEU A 5 -2.94 -14.72 21.79
CA LEU A 5 -2.67 -14.44 20.38
C LEU A 5 -2.17 -13.00 20.30
N SER A 6 -0.88 -12.89 19.99
CA SER A 6 -0.20 -11.67 19.63
C SER A 6 -0.91 -11.01 18.45
N ASN A 7 -1.49 -9.84 18.71
CA ASN A 7 -2.28 -9.05 17.78
C ASN A 7 -1.37 -8.26 16.81
N PHE A 8 -0.48 -8.97 16.11
CA PHE A 8 0.31 -8.38 15.03
C PHE A 8 -0.34 -8.76 13.70
N PRO A 9 -0.58 -7.81 12.79
CA PRO A 9 -1.09 -8.12 11.47
C PRO A 9 -0.13 -9.11 10.80
N ASP A 10 -0.69 -10.20 10.30
CA ASP A 10 0.04 -11.28 9.68
C ASP A 10 0.67 -10.75 8.37
N THR A 11 1.93 -10.33 8.43
CA THR A 11 2.68 -9.77 7.28
C THR A 11 2.99 -10.82 6.21
N GLN A 12 2.50 -12.05 6.38
CA GLN A 12 2.60 -13.14 5.42
C GLN A 12 1.65 -12.98 4.24
N HIS A 13 0.59 -12.16 4.36
CA HIS A 13 -0.38 -11.90 3.29
C HIS A 13 -0.19 -10.50 2.71
N SER A 14 -0.25 -10.37 1.38
CA SER A 14 -0.16 -9.08 0.68
C SER A 14 -1.28 -8.10 1.06
N ILE A 15 -2.43 -8.62 1.50
CA ILE A 15 -3.57 -7.85 2.04
C ILE A 15 -4.00 -8.47 3.38
N ASP A 16 -4.13 -7.63 4.41
CA ASP A 16 -4.78 -7.98 5.67
C ASP A 16 -6.31 -8.04 5.48
N PRO A 17 -6.93 -9.24 5.58
CA PRO A 17 -8.35 -9.38 5.37
C PRO A 17 -9.21 -8.69 6.43
N ALA A 18 -8.71 -8.53 7.66
CA ALA A 18 -9.46 -7.88 8.74
C ALA A 18 -9.59 -6.37 8.52
N VAL A 19 -8.53 -5.74 7.99
CA VAL A 19 -8.57 -4.33 7.61
C VAL A 19 -9.54 -4.12 6.45
N LEU A 20 -9.46 -4.97 5.43
CA LEU A 20 -10.33 -4.86 4.26
C LEU A 20 -11.81 -5.07 4.62
N GLU A 21 -12.12 -5.99 5.54
CA GLU A 21 -13.48 -6.16 6.06
C GLU A 21 -13.92 -4.97 6.91
N SER A 22 -13.03 -4.41 7.74
CA SER A 22 -13.32 -3.20 8.51
C SER A 22 -13.66 -2.01 7.60
N LEU A 23 -12.94 -1.86 6.48
CA LEU A 23 -13.25 -0.86 5.45
C LEU A 23 -14.64 -1.10 4.87
N ARG A 24 -14.97 -2.34 4.50
CA ARG A 24 -16.29 -2.69 3.97
C ARG A 24 -17.42 -2.36 4.95
N VAL A 25 -17.25 -2.68 6.22
CA VAL A 25 -18.22 -2.33 7.29
C VAL A 25 -18.34 -0.81 7.45
N MET A 26 -17.23 -0.08 7.41
CA MET A 26 -17.23 1.39 7.49
C MET A 26 -18.01 2.04 6.34
N LEU A 27 -17.97 1.42 5.16
CA LEU A 27 -18.75 1.83 3.98
C LEU A 27 -20.21 1.34 4.01
N GLY A 28 -20.68 0.82 5.16
CA GLY A 28 -22.06 0.38 5.35
C GLY A 28 -22.39 -0.97 4.72
N ASN A 29 -21.38 -1.80 4.44
CA ASN A 29 -21.51 -3.04 3.66
C ASN A 29 -22.08 -2.81 2.25
N ASP A 30 -21.92 -1.61 1.70
CA ASP A 30 -22.28 -1.31 0.31
C ASP A 30 -21.15 -1.78 -0.62
N GLU A 31 -21.40 -2.88 -1.30
CA GLU A 31 -20.45 -3.49 -2.22
C GLU A 31 -20.06 -2.58 -3.39
N VAL A 32 -20.97 -1.74 -3.86
CA VAL A 32 -20.72 -0.82 -4.98
C VAL A 32 -19.79 0.30 -4.53
N ILE A 33 -19.99 0.85 -3.33
CA ILE A 33 -19.10 1.86 -2.76
C ILE A 33 -17.74 1.24 -2.43
N PHE A 34 -17.71 0.04 -1.84
CA PHE A 34 -16.48 -0.70 -1.58
C PHE A 34 -15.65 -0.92 -2.85
N ALA A 35 -16.28 -1.44 -3.92
CA ALA A 35 -15.62 -1.65 -5.20
C ALA A 35 -15.05 -0.35 -5.78
N LYS A 36 -15.77 0.78 -5.67
CA LYS A 36 -15.29 2.09 -6.12
C LYS A 36 -14.06 2.58 -5.34
N VAL A 37 -14.06 2.40 -4.02
CA VAL A 37 -12.91 2.79 -3.17
C VAL A 37 -11.68 1.95 -3.52
N VAL A 38 -11.86 0.64 -3.69
CA VAL A 38 -10.78 -0.26 -4.12
C VAL A 38 -10.29 0.10 -5.53
N GLN A 39 -11.18 0.38 -6.47
CA GLN A 39 -10.82 0.80 -7.82
C GLN A 39 -10.02 2.10 -7.83
N CYS A 40 -10.42 3.08 -7.01
CA CYS A 40 -9.68 4.33 -6.85
C CYS A 40 -8.24 4.09 -6.38
N TYR A 41 -8.05 3.22 -5.38
CA TYR A 41 -6.72 2.83 -4.92
C TYR A 41 -5.88 2.17 -6.03
N LEU A 42 -6.49 1.29 -6.83
CA LEU A 42 -5.82 0.60 -7.95
C LEU A 42 -5.43 1.56 -9.08
N GLU A 43 -6.19 2.63 -9.31
CA GLU A 43 -5.90 3.64 -10.33
C GLU A 43 -4.84 4.66 -9.88
N GLU A 44 -4.86 5.06 -8.60
CA GLU A 44 -3.94 6.06 -8.06
C GLU A 44 -2.55 5.47 -7.75
N SER A 45 -2.49 4.25 -7.24
CA SER A 45 -1.23 3.65 -6.76
C SER A 45 -0.13 3.54 -7.83
N PRO A 46 -0.40 3.12 -9.08
CA PRO A 46 0.61 3.10 -10.15
C PRO A 46 1.21 4.48 -10.43
N GLN A 47 0.40 5.54 -10.36
CA GLN A 47 0.85 6.91 -10.59
C GLN A 47 1.82 7.35 -9.48
N LEU A 48 1.47 7.05 -8.22
CA LEU A 48 2.33 7.34 -7.06
C LEU A 48 3.64 6.53 -7.12
N ILE A 49 3.61 5.27 -7.54
CA ILE A 49 4.84 4.44 -7.72
C ILE A 49 5.73 5.04 -8.81
N GLN A 50 5.16 5.51 -9.92
CA GLN A 50 5.92 6.20 -10.97
C GLN A 50 6.54 7.51 -10.46
N GLU A 51 5.81 8.29 -9.67
CA GLU A 51 6.33 9.51 -9.05
C GLU A 51 7.48 9.22 -8.05
N ILE A 52 7.37 8.15 -7.25
CA ILE A 52 8.46 7.66 -6.38
C ILE A 52 9.69 7.35 -7.23
N SER A 53 9.52 6.58 -8.30
CA SER A 53 10.60 6.22 -9.23
C SER A 53 11.29 7.46 -9.81
N LYS A 54 10.49 8.41 -10.32
CA LYS A 54 10.98 9.68 -10.85
C LYS A 54 11.78 10.46 -9.81
N SER A 55 11.28 10.54 -8.57
CA SER A 55 11.95 11.25 -7.48
C SER A 55 13.32 10.67 -7.16
N ILE A 56 13.45 9.33 -7.19
CA ILE A 56 14.72 8.64 -7.00
C ILE A 56 15.69 8.97 -8.14
N HIS A 57 15.22 8.87 -9.38
CA HIS A 57 16.04 9.19 -10.56
C HIS A 57 16.50 10.65 -10.60
N GLN A 58 15.65 11.58 -10.19
CA GLN A 58 15.91 13.02 -10.20
C GLN A 58 16.59 13.53 -8.92
N GLN A 59 16.87 12.64 -7.95
CA GLN A 59 17.46 12.98 -6.65
C GLN A 59 16.59 13.96 -5.83
N GLU A 60 15.27 13.91 -5.98
CA GLU A 60 14.31 14.78 -5.30
C GLU A 60 13.84 14.16 -3.97
N ALA A 61 14.72 14.14 -2.96
CA ALA A 61 14.47 13.43 -1.71
C ALA A 61 13.19 13.89 -0.97
N LYS A 62 12.89 15.20 -0.99
CA LYS A 62 11.66 15.74 -0.40
C LYS A 62 10.40 15.23 -1.13
N ASN A 63 10.44 15.16 -2.46
CA ASN A 63 9.31 14.66 -3.23
C ASN A 63 9.12 13.16 -3.02
N LEU A 64 10.21 12.40 -2.94
CA LEU A 64 10.18 10.98 -2.56
C LEU A 64 9.44 10.79 -1.22
N ALA A 65 9.82 11.55 -0.19
CA ALA A 65 9.20 11.43 1.12
C ALA A 65 7.69 11.69 1.08
N GLN A 66 7.29 12.76 0.38
CA GLN A 66 5.88 13.15 0.28
C GLN A 66 5.04 12.14 -0.50
N THR A 67 5.53 11.66 -1.65
CA THR A 67 4.79 10.68 -2.46
C THR A 67 4.73 9.31 -1.76
N ALA A 68 5.81 8.88 -1.11
CA ALA A 68 5.82 7.67 -0.30
C ALA A 68 4.83 7.74 0.87
N HIS A 69 4.75 8.87 1.57
CA HIS A 69 3.78 9.09 2.64
C HIS A 69 2.32 8.95 2.18
N LYS A 70 2.00 9.49 0.99
CA LYS A 70 0.65 9.38 0.41
C LYS A 70 0.29 7.91 0.15
N LEU A 71 1.15 7.18 -0.56
CA LEU A 71 0.92 5.77 -0.88
C LEU A 71 0.92 4.88 0.38
N LYS A 72 1.73 5.21 1.40
CA LYS A 72 1.73 4.55 2.70
C LYS A 72 0.35 4.58 3.36
N SER A 73 -0.28 5.76 3.35
CA SER A 73 -1.55 5.99 4.03
C SER A 73 -2.70 5.29 3.28
N SER A 74 -2.73 5.39 1.95
CA SER A 74 -3.75 4.70 1.15
C SER A 74 -3.61 3.18 1.25
N SER A 75 -2.38 2.66 1.26
CA SER A 75 -2.11 1.23 1.39
C SER A 75 -2.52 0.66 2.76
N ALA A 76 -2.33 1.43 3.84
CA ALA A 76 -2.83 1.05 5.16
C ALA A 76 -4.35 0.92 5.18
N ALA A 77 -5.08 1.81 4.49
CA ALA A 77 -6.54 1.75 4.43
C ALA A 77 -7.06 0.49 3.70
N MET A 78 -6.28 -0.06 2.77
CA MET A 78 -6.60 -1.32 2.07
C MET A 78 -6.11 -2.57 2.80
N GLY A 79 -5.37 -2.44 3.90
CA GLY A 79 -4.71 -3.56 4.56
C GLY A 79 -3.45 -4.04 3.84
N ALA A 80 -2.93 -3.30 2.86
CA ALA A 80 -1.70 -3.62 2.13
C ALA A 80 -0.44 -3.31 2.97
N MET A 81 -0.26 -4.04 4.08
CA MET A 81 0.72 -3.71 5.12
C MET A 81 2.18 -3.87 4.65
N VAL A 82 2.45 -4.76 3.69
CA VAL A 82 3.79 -4.88 3.09
C VAL A 82 4.14 -3.60 2.30
N ILE A 83 3.22 -3.12 1.47
CA ILE A 83 3.37 -1.85 0.72
C ILE A 83 3.53 -0.68 1.69
N HIS A 84 2.70 -0.61 2.74
CA HIS A 84 2.82 0.39 3.79
C HIS A 84 4.25 0.46 4.36
N ASN A 85 4.83 -0.68 4.72
CA ASN A 85 6.17 -0.74 5.30
C ASN A 85 7.27 -0.35 4.30
N LEU A 86 7.12 -0.72 3.02
CA LEU A 86 8.05 -0.31 1.96
C LEU A 86 8.00 1.20 1.73
N CYS A 87 6.80 1.79 1.71
CA CYS A 87 6.62 3.23 1.61
C CYS A 87 7.16 3.96 2.85
N LEU A 88 7.00 3.42 4.05
CA LEU A 88 7.60 3.99 5.26
C LEU A 88 9.14 4.05 5.18
N LYS A 89 9.77 3.01 4.64
CA LYS A 89 11.23 3.02 4.40
C LYS A 89 11.62 4.08 3.38
N LEU A 90 10.92 4.16 2.25
CA LEU A 90 11.15 5.17 1.21
C LEU A 90 10.93 6.60 1.73
N GLU A 91 9.93 6.79 2.58
CA GLU A 91 9.66 8.06 3.27
C GLU A 91 10.85 8.46 4.14
N ASN A 92 11.31 7.58 5.03
CA ASN A 92 12.47 7.83 5.89
C ASN A 92 13.75 8.09 5.08
N ILE A 93 13.97 7.37 3.98
CA ILE A 93 15.08 7.60 3.05
C ILE A 93 15.00 9.02 2.47
N GLY A 94 13.83 9.44 1.99
CA GLY A 94 13.60 10.79 1.48
C GLY A 94 13.79 11.88 2.55
N GLU A 95 13.30 11.66 3.77
CA GLU A 95 13.47 12.59 4.89
C GLU A 95 14.93 12.75 5.32
N SER A 96 15.73 11.68 5.22
CA SER A 96 17.16 11.73 5.54
C SER A 96 17.98 12.55 4.54
N GLY A 97 17.45 12.77 3.33
CA GLY A 97 18.16 13.40 2.21
C GLY A 97 19.20 12.51 1.53
N ASN A 98 19.51 11.34 2.08
CA ASN A 98 20.36 10.32 1.45
C ASN A 98 19.49 9.25 0.79
N LEU A 99 19.50 9.19 -0.54
CA LEU A 99 18.67 8.26 -1.32
C LEU A 99 19.28 6.86 -1.50
N GLU A 100 20.35 6.54 -0.78
CA GLU A 100 20.92 5.19 -0.78
C GLU A 100 19.89 4.13 -0.37
N GLY A 101 19.88 3.00 -1.06
CA GLY A 101 18.92 1.91 -0.84
C GLY A 101 17.50 2.15 -1.40
N SER A 102 17.17 3.36 -1.87
CA SER A 102 15.83 3.67 -2.41
C SER A 102 15.45 2.80 -3.61
N VAL A 103 16.40 2.48 -4.49
CA VAL A 103 16.17 1.64 -5.69
C VAL A 103 15.74 0.22 -5.32
N GLU A 104 16.34 -0.36 -4.28
CA GLU A 104 15.96 -1.70 -3.81
C GLU A 104 14.54 -1.69 -3.23
N GLN A 105 14.20 -0.67 -2.44
CA GLN A 105 12.87 -0.54 -1.86
C GLN A 105 11.81 -0.28 -2.94
N LEU A 106 12.12 0.51 -3.97
CA LEU A 106 11.24 0.71 -5.12
C LEU A 106 10.99 -0.60 -5.87
N TYR A 107 12.01 -1.41 -6.11
CA TYR A 107 11.85 -2.71 -6.76
C TYR A 107 10.91 -3.64 -5.97
N GLN A 108 11.11 -3.73 -4.65
CA GLN A 108 10.22 -4.50 -3.77
C GLN A 108 8.79 -3.94 -3.76
N LEU A 109 8.63 -2.62 -3.77
CA LEU A 109 7.33 -1.95 -3.83
C LEU A 109 6.58 -2.30 -5.11
N THR A 110 7.22 -2.23 -6.27
CA THR A 110 6.58 -2.57 -7.55
C THR A 110 6.13 -4.03 -7.58
N GLN A 111 6.98 -4.96 -7.13
CA GLN A 111 6.66 -6.39 -7.09
C GLN A 111 5.52 -6.72 -6.12
N GLU A 112 5.46 -6.03 -4.97
CA GLU A 112 4.35 -6.23 -4.04
C GLU A 112 3.04 -5.63 -4.55
N PHE A 113 3.11 -4.49 -5.24
CA PHE A 113 1.92 -3.88 -5.84
C PHE A 113 1.28 -4.79 -6.90
N GLU A 114 2.05 -5.47 -7.74
CA GLU A 114 1.51 -6.44 -8.72
C GLU A 114 0.66 -7.56 -8.06
N LYS A 115 1.09 -8.03 -6.88
CA LYS A 115 0.33 -9.04 -6.11
C LYS A 115 -0.94 -8.45 -5.53
N VAL A 116 -0.84 -7.27 -4.90
CA VAL A 116 -1.97 -6.57 -4.31
C VAL A 116 -3.02 -6.24 -5.37
N GLU A 117 -2.59 -5.75 -6.53
CA GLU A 117 -3.45 -5.46 -7.67
C GLU A 117 -4.25 -6.69 -8.08
N THR A 118 -3.59 -7.83 -8.29
CA THR A 118 -4.24 -9.09 -8.66
C THR A 118 -5.29 -9.53 -7.64
N ILE A 119 -4.96 -9.44 -6.34
CA ILE A 119 -5.85 -9.82 -5.24
C ILE A 119 -7.09 -8.93 -5.20
N LEU A 120 -6.90 -7.61 -5.25
CA LEU A 120 -7.99 -6.64 -5.16
C LEU A 120 -8.88 -6.64 -6.41
N GLN A 121 -8.30 -6.78 -7.61
CA GLN A 121 -9.06 -6.95 -8.85
C GLN A 121 -9.94 -8.20 -8.79
N THR A 122 -9.38 -9.33 -8.33
CA THR A 122 -10.16 -10.56 -8.14
C THR A 122 -11.29 -10.34 -7.15
N LYS A 123 -11.05 -9.61 -6.06
CA LYS A 123 -12.07 -9.32 -5.04
C LYS A 123 -13.25 -8.54 -5.63
N ILE A 124 -12.99 -7.47 -6.40
CA ILE A 124 -14.05 -6.62 -6.95
C ILE A 124 -14.75 -7.21 -8.18
N ASN A 125 -14.10 -8.08 -8.95
CA ASN A 125 -14.73 -8.79 -10.06
C ASN A 125 -15.79 -9.80 -9.58
N ASN A 126 -15.65 -10.33 -8.37
CA ASN A 126 -16.61 -11.24 -7.75
C ASN A 126 -17.83 -10.53 -7.13
N ILE A 127 -17.87 -9.19 -7.18
CA ILE A 127 -18.97 -8.36 -6.65
C ILE A 127 -20.01 -8.02 -7.74
N GLN A 128 -19.68 -8.26 -9.02
CA GLN A 128 -20.55 -7.98 -10.16
C GLN A 128 -21.77 -8.90 -10.26
#